data_AF-A0A2V9AT45-F1
#
_entry.id   AF-A0A2V9AT45-F1
#
_cell.length_a   1.000
_cell.length_b   1.000
_cell.length_c   1.000
_cell.angle_alpha   90.00
_cell.angle_beta   90.00
_cell.angle_gamma   90.00
#
_symmetry.space_group_name_H-M   'P 1'
#
loop_
_entity.id
_entity.type
_entity.pdbx_description
1 polymer ?
#
loop_
_entity_poly.entity_id
_entity_poly.type
_entity_poly.pdbx_seq_one_letter_code
_entity_poly.pdbx_strand_id
1 'polypeptide(L)'
;MKSRKTARALGGILLCAAGFWLAFPKTYQEKTFLIPAGGCRLETTIFEKRDGVSQGTVVLFPGLAANKKIMAFLAGGFAEQNLRVYIPDLPGHGHSPGPFSPAHAEECGEALLSGLIARGMANPDRTIVAGHSMGGAIALRVGARTPVAAIVAISPAPMRSAHGVLPEMLLYPDPGPMPQRFLVMSGSLEPESMRGNAADLVASRKDDTAQYLVIPGATHASILFDRAVVRAFQDWNAKTLRLSGTPGMPSLRQLHGALAGFAGLLLLATPFLREITQKKQNHKEVEMGTSVPWIRMLLEFAVASLLVVVLLRFGNPLRAIHLYEGDYLASFLLILGIALLSLHWESLREQFSQRKSGLLAALFGALTLFLLFSAWLELPLYESWLTPAKWLRFPFLFLAFLPYHIAEEICLGPSENKSTRLRFAAGLSLRAVAWAALALGVMYLHSGEILMVLLLPYFVLLHLLQRRGMDLVRQETGSAAAAAVFGAILLTGFCLVIFPVT
;
A
#
# COMPACT_ATOMS: atom_id res chain seq x y z
N MET A 1 -22.30 -31.62 -1.25
CA MET A 1 -21.02 -30.90 -1.54
C MET A 1 -20.99 -30.14 -2.87
N LYS A 2 -21.50 -30.67 -4.01
CA LYS A 2 -21.57 -29.95 -5.31
C LYS A 2 -22.35 -28.63 -5.24
N SER A 3 -23.57 -28.64 -4.70
CA SER A 3 -24.42 -27.44 -4.56
C SER A 3 -23.73 -26.27 -3.81
N ARG A 4 -22.99 -26.54 -2.74
CA ARG A 4 -22.22 -25.51 -2.00
C ARG A 4 -21.05 -24.92 -2.81
N LYS A 5 -20.41 -25.70 -3.69
CA LYS A 5 -19.33 -25.21 -4.58
C LYS A 5 -19.92 -24.30 -5.66
N THR A 6 -21.00 -24.72 -6.30
CA THR A 6 -21.72 -23.93 -7.31
C THR A 6 -22.27 -22.63 -6.73
N ALA A 7 -22.85 -22.66 -5.53
CA ALA A 7 -23.34 -21.46 -4.86
C ALA A 7 -22.23 -20.44 -4.56
N ARG A 8 -21.04 -20.89 -4.14
CA ARG A 8 -19.88 -19.99 -3.92
C ARG A 8 -19.38 -19.35 -5.22
N ALA A 9 -19.28 -20.13 -6.30
CA ALA A 9 -18.85 -19.62 -7.60
C ALA A 9 -19.86 -18.59 -8.15
N LEU A 10 -21.16 -18.90 -8.09
CA LEU A 10 -22.22 -17.97 -8.47
C LEU A 10 -22.19 -16.69 -7.62
N GLY A 11 -22.03 -16.81 -6.30
CA GLY A 11 -21.87 -15.66 -5.41
C GLY A 11 -20.66 -14.79 -5.76
N GLY A 12 -19.53 -15.42 -6.11
CA GLY A 12 -18.33 -14.73 -6.57
C GLY A 12 -18.56 -13.93 -7.86
N ILE A 13 -19.19 -14.56 -8.86
CA ILE A 13 -19.54 -13.91 -10.14
C ILE A 13 -20.49 -12.74 -9.91
N LEU A 14 -21.54 -12.93 -9.10
CA LEU A 14 -22.51 -11.88 -8.79
C LEU A 14 -21.87 -10.69 -8.06
N LEU A 15 -20.95 -10.94 -7.13
CA LEU A 15 -20.20 -9.89 -6.45
C LEU A 15 -19.28 -9.11 -7.39
N CYS A 16 -18.61 -9.79 -8.33
CA CYS A 16 -17.83 -9.12 -9.36
C CYS A 16 -18.73 -8.29 -10.29
N ALA A 17 -19.87 -8.82 -10.72
CA ALA A 17 -20.82 -8.08 -11.57
C ALA A 17 -21.39 -6.85 -10.86
N ALA A 18 -21.81 -6.99 -9.60
CA ALA A 18 -22.27 -5.88 -8.77
C ALA A 18 -21.14 -4.86 -8.54
N GLY A 19 -19.92 -5.34 -8.27
CA GLY A 19 -18.74 -4.51 -8.10
C GLY A 19 -18.44 -3.67 -9.34
N PHE A 20 -18.53 -4.27 -10.52
CA PHE A 20 -18.33 -3.60 -11.81
C PHE A 20 -19.41 -2.54 -12.04
N TRP A 21 -20.68 -2.89 -11.80
CA TRP A 21 -21.79 -1.95 -11.93
C TRP A 21 -21.67 -0.74 -11.00
N LEU A 22 -21.17 -0.93 -9.78
CA LEU A 22 -20.91 0.16 -8.83
C LEU A 22 -19.70 1.02 -9.23
N ALA A 23 -18.66 0.41 -9.81
CA ALA A 23 -17.43 1.08 -10.21
C ALA A 23 -17.56 1.88 -11.52
N PHE A 24 -18.43 1.46 -12.43
CA PHE A 24 -18.49 1.99 -13.79
C PHE A 24 -18.96 3.46 -13.95
N PRO A 25 -20.00 3.95 -13.25
CA PRO A 25 -20.49 5.31 -13.47
C PRO A 25 -19.51 6.34 -12.91
N LYS A 26 -18.78 7.05 -13.79
CA LYS A 26 -17.97 8.20 -13.42
C LYS A 26 -18.84 9.45 -13.27
N THR A 27 -18.98 9.93 -12.04
CA THR A 27 -19.72 11.16 -11.71
C THR A 27 -19.00 12.42 -12.22
N TYR A 28 -17.69 12.34 -12.39
CA TYR A 28 -16.82 13.47 -12.73
C TYR A 28 -16.19 13.29 -14.12
N GLN A 29 -15.72 14.39 -14.71
CA GLN A 29 -14.82 14.34 -15.86
C GLN A 29 -13.41 14.14 -15.35
N GLU A 30 -12.77 13.09 -15.83
CA GLU A 30 -11.41 12.72 -15.47
C GLU A 30 -10.58 12.67 -16.74
N LYS A 31 -9.53 13.48 -16.81
CA LYS A 31 -8.56 13.44 -17.91
C LYS A 31 -7.15 13.35 -17.35
N THR A 32 -6.41 12.36 -17.81
CA THR A 32 -5.04 12.12 -17.35
C THR A 32 -4.04 12.64 -18.38
N PHE A 33 -3.05 13.38 -17.90
CA PHE A 33 -1.99 13.97 -18.70
C PHE A 33 -0.64 13.70 -18.07
N LEU A 34 0.39 13.61 -18.89
CA LEU A 34 1.76 13.63 -18.41
C LEU A 34 2.28 15.06 -18.41
N ILE A 35 2.39 15.67 -17.22
CA ILE A 35 2.73 17.08 -17.07
C ILE A 35 4.23 17.23 -16.76
N PRO A 36 4.98 18.04 -17.52
CA PRO A 36 6.36 18.39 -17.18
C PRO A 36 6.39 19.41 -16.03
N ALA A 37 7.15 19.09 -14.97
CA ALA A 37 7.25 19.86 -13.74
C ALA A 37 8.71 19.93 -13.28
N GLY A 38 9.47 20.94 -13.72
CA GLY A 38 10.81 21.23 -13.20
C GLY A 38 11.83 20.09 -13.36
N GLY A 39 11.77 19.35 -14.46
CA GLY A 39 12.59 18.15 -14.72
C GLY A 39 11.86 16.84 -14.43
N CYS A 40 10.75 16.90 -13.69
CA CYS A 40 9.88 15.75 -13.43
C CYS A 40 8.84 15.58 -14.54
N ARG A 41 8.37 14.34 -14.72
CA ARG A 41 7.22 14.02 -15.59
C ARG A 41 6.17 13.36 -14.72
N LEU A 42 5.14 14.11 -14.34
CA LEU A 42 4.12 13.62 -13.41
C LEU A 42 2.86 13.25 -14.17
N GLU A 43 2.45 11.98 -14.10
CA GLU A 43 1.13 11.61 -14.57
C GLU A 43 0.09 12.21 -13.61
N THR A 44 -0.74 13.11 -14.15
CA THR A 44 -1.67 13.93 -13.38
C THR A 44 -3.08 13.76 -13.92
N THR A 45 -4.01 13.38 -13.05
CA THR A 45 -5.44 13.39 -13.39
C THR A 45 -6.04 14.74 -13.03
N ILE A 46 -6.71 15.35 -14.00
CA ILE A 46 -7.55 16.53 -13.81
C ILE A 46 -8.97 16.05 -13.57
N PHE A 47 -9.54 16.47 -12.45
CA PHE A 47 -10.85 16.07 -11.94
C PHE A 47 -11.78 17.29 -11.93
N GLU A 48 -12.89 17.21 -12.66
CA GLU A 48 -13.85 18.32 -12.80
C GLU A 48 -15.31 17.83 -12.73
N LYS A 49 -16.19 18.70 -12.24
CA LYS A 49 -17.63 18.46 -12.31
C LYS A 49 -18.12 18.73 -13.73
N ARG A 50 -18.87 17.79 -14.33
CA ARG A 50 -19.26 17.78 -15.76
C ARG A 50 -19.91 19.08 -16.23
N ASP A 51 -20.77 19.66 -15.41
CA ASP A 51 -21.61 20.81 -15.78
C ASP A 51 -21.27 22.07 -14.94
N GLY A 52 -20.13 22.06 -14.24
CA GLY A 52 -19.70 23.15 -13.38
C GLY A 52 -18.74 24.10 -14.09
N VAL A 53 -18.95 25.41 -13.94
CA VAL A 53 -17.93 26.41 -14.28
C VAL A 53 -16.90 26.45 -13.15
N SER A 54 -15.63 26.21 -13.47
CA SER A 54 -14.57 26.18 -12.45
C SER A 54 -14.46 27.51 -11.71
N GLN A 55 -14.52 27.46 -10.38
CA GLN A 55 -14.40 28.61 -9.49
C GLN A 55 -12.99 28.70 -8.89
N GLY A 56 -12.08 27.80 -9.21
CA GLY A 56 -10.74 27.78 -8.64
C GLY A 56 -10.08 26.44 -8.88
N THR A 57 -8.88 26.30 -8.33
CA THR A 57 -8.04 25.13 -8.57
C THR A 57 -7.64 24.50 -7.23
N VAL A 58 -7.49 23.18 -7.24
CA VAL A 58 -6.86 22.43 -6.16
C VAL A 58 -5.69 21.63 -6.72
N VAL A 59 -4.54 21.65 -6.07
CA VAL A 59 -3.47 20.67 -6.31
C VAL A 59 -3.45 19.71 -5.11
N LEU A 60 -3.80 18.45 -5.34
CA LEU A 60 -4.00 17.44 -4.29
C LEU A 60 -2.90 16.39 -4.34
N PHE A 61 -1.98 16.44 -3.37
CA PHE A 61 -0.84 15.52 -3.31
C PHE A 61 -1.16 14.22 -2.54
N PRO A 62 -0.89 13.03 -3.12
CA PRO A 62 -1.05 11.75 -2.43
C PRO A 62 0.03 11.52 -1.37
N GLY A 63 -0.23 10.59 -0.45
CA GLY A 63 0.73 10.12 0.55
C GLY A 63 1.78 9.15 0.00
N LEU A 64 2.71 8.74 0.88
CA LEU A 64 3.70 7.70 0.57
C LEU A 64 2.98 6.36 0.33
N ALA A 65 3.40 5.62 -0.71
CA ALA A 65 2.72 4.39 -1.14
C ALA A 65 1.23 4.59 -1.49
N ALA A 66 0.85 5.80 -1.92
CA ALA A 66 -0.46 6.12 -2.49
C ALA A 66 -0.32 6.62 -3.95
N ASN A 67 -1.45 6.84 -4.64
CA ASN A 67 -1.49 7.34 -6.02
C ASN A 67 -2.74 8.20 -6.25
N LYS A 68 -2.87 8.76 -7.45
CA LYS A 68 -4.00 9.64 -7.78
C LYS A 68 -5.38 8.99 -7.67
N LYS A 69 -5.52 7.67 -7.87
CA LYS A 69 -6.82 6.97 -7.80
C LYS A 69 -7.35 6.87 -6.38
N ILE A 70 -6.52 6.54 -5.39
CA ILE A 70 -6.99 6.43 -4.00
C ILE A 70 -7.43 7.79 -3.44
N MET A 71 -6.96 8.89 -4.04
CA MET A 71 -7.34 10.26 -3.69
C MET A 71 -8.68 10.72 -4.32
N ALA A 72 -9.28 9.93 -5.20
CA ALA A 72 -10.43 10.35 -6.02
C ALA A 72 -11.66 10.75 -5.19
N PHE A 73 -11.88 10.14 -4.02
CA PHE A 73 -13.00 10.52 -3.15
C PHE A 73 -12.84 11.96 -2.62
N LEU A 74 -11.63 12.30 -2.13
CA LEU A 74 -11.33 13.66 -1.68
C LEU A 74 -11.40 14.66 -2.84
N ALA A 75 -10.86 14.29 -4.01
CA ALA A 75 -10.95 15.11 -5.20
C ALA A 75 -12.40 15.40 -5.61
N GLY A 76 -13.29 14.41 -5.52
CA GLY A 76 -14.72 14.59 -5.71
C GLY A 76 -15.32 15.62 -4.75
N GLY A 77 -14.90 15.61 -3.48
CA GLY A 77 -15.34 16.61 -2.51
C GLY A 77 -14.95 18.05 -2.88
N PHE A 78 -13.75 18.27 -3.43
CA PHE A 78 -13.35 19.58 -3.96
C PHE A 78 -14.11 19.92 -5.25
N ALA A 79 -14.30 18.95 -6.16
CA ALA A 79 -15.03 19.13 -7.41
C ALA A 79 -16.52 19.45 -7.17
N GLU A 80 -17.12 18.98 -6.07
CA GLU A 80 -18.48 19.38 -5.67
C GLU A 80 -18.60 20.86 -5.32
N GLN A 81 -17.49 21.56 -5.08
CA GLN A 81 -17.42 23.03 -4.94
C GLN A 81 -17.11 23.74 -6.27
N ASN A 82 -17.20 23.03 -7.40
CA ASN A 82 -16.77 23.49 -8.72
C ASN A 82 -15.29 23.90 -8.76
N LEU A 83 -14.43 23.25 -7.98
CA LEU A 83 -12.98 23.44 -8.09
C LEU A 83 -12.40 22.40 -9.05
N ARG A 84 -11.50 22.82 -9.94
CA ARG A 84 -10.72 21.91 -10.78
C ARG A 84 -9.60 21.31 -9.96
N VAL A 85 -9.52 19.98 -9.85
CA VAL A 85 -8.52 19.30 -9.03
C VAL A 85 -7.44 18.67 -9.90
N TYR A 86 -6.17 18.96 -9.62
CA TYR A 86 -5.01 18.29 -10.19
C TYR A 86 -4.46 17.30 -9.17
N ILE A 87 -4.41 16.02 -9.54
CA ILE A 87 -3.90 14.96 -8.67
C ILE A 87 -2.75 14.27 -9.39
N PRO A 88 -1.48 14.57 -9.03
CA PRO A 88 -0.34 13.87 -9.61
C PRO A 88 -0.13 12.52 -8.93
N ASP A 89 0.43 11.57 -9.66
CA ASP A 89 1.32 10.59 -9.04
C ASP A 89 2.68 11.24 -8.83
N LEU A 90 3.17 11.17 -7.59
CA LEU A 90 4.51 11.64 -7.24
C LEU A 90 5.57 10.73 -7.86
N PRO A 91 6.85 11.18 -7.98
CA PRO A 91 7.92 10.36 -8.54
C PRO A 91 7.96 8.96 -7.94
N GLY A 92 8.14 7.96 -8.80
CA GLY A 92 8.19 6.54 -8.43
C GLY A 92 6.87 5.91 -7.97
N HIS A 93 5.79 6.68 -7.85
CA HIS A 93 4.44 6.21 -7.48
C HIS A 93 3.55 6.06 -8.72
N GLY A 94 2.50 5.23 -8.60
CA GLY A 94 1.54 5.00 -9.68
C GLY A 94 2.23 4.72 -11.02
N HIS A 95 1.93 5.54 -12.03
CA HIS A 95 2.59 5.45 -13.34
C HIS A 95 3.61 6.58 -13.60
N SER A 96 3.87 7.46 -12.63
CA SER A 96 4.97 8.42 -12.73
C SER A 96 6.32 7.70 -12.65
N PRO A 97 7.29 8.05 -13.52
CA PRO A 97 8.65 7.53 -13.43
C PRO A 97 9.30 7.93 -12.10
N GLY A 98 10.28 7.13 -11.66
CA GLY A 98 11.19 7.49 -10.57
C GLY A 98 12.30 8.46 -11.02
N PRO A 99 13.28 8.73 -10.15
CA PRO A 99 13.45 8.13 -8.83
C PRO A 99 12.60 8.83 -7.76
N PHE A 100 12.07 8.07 -6.80
CA PHE A 100 11.46 8.62 -5.60
C PHE A 100 12.53 8.98 -4.54
N SER A 101 12.41 10.18 -3.98
CA SER A 101 12.86 10.51 -2.64
C SER A 101 11.90 11.55 -2.05
N PRO A 102 11.78 11.70 -0.72
CA PRO A 102 10.90 12.72 -0.14
C PRO A 102 11.20 14.13 -0.65
N ALA A 103 12.48 14.48 -0.76
CA ALA A 103 12.95 15.76 -1.29
C ALA A 103 12.58 15.93 -2.77
N HIS A 104 12.84 14.93 -3.61
CA HIS A 104 12.50 14.99 -5.03
C HIS A 104 10.98 15.08 -5.26
N ALA A 105 10.18 14.37 -4.46
CA ALA A 105 8.73 14.48 -4.52
C ALA A 105 8.22 15.89 -4.15
N GLU A 106 8.83 16.53 -3.15
CA GLU A 106 8.55 17.93 -2.78
C GLU A 106 8.91 18.88 -3.92
N GLU A 107 10.11 18.77 -4.49
CA GLU A 107 10.59 19.58 -5.62
C GLU A 107 9.66 19.47 -6.84
N CYS A 108 9.28 18.24 -7.21
CA CYS A 108 8.36 18.00 -8.32
C CYS A 108 6.97 18.56 -8.04
N GLY A 109 6.48 18.47 -6.80
CA GLY A 109 5.21 19.04 -6.37
C GLY A 109 5.20 20.56 -6.47
N GLU A 110 6.27 21.22 -6.03
CA GLU A 110 6.47 22.66 -6.15
C GLU A 110 6.54 23.11 -7.61
N ALA A 111 7.29 22.37 -8.44
CA ALA A 111 7.42 22.66 -9.85
C ALA A 111 6.11 22.46 -10.62
N LEU A 112 5.28 21.48 -10.22
CA LEU A 112 3.94 21.30 -10.77
C LEU A 112 3.07 22.52 -10.45
N LEU A 113 2.97 22.91 -9.17
CA LEU A 113 2.15 24.04 -8.74
C LEU A 113 2.60 25.34 -9.44
N SER A 114 3.90 25.65 -9.37
CA SER A 114 4.47 26.84 -10.01
C SER A 114 4.25 26.82 -11.51
N GLY A 115 4.40 25.66 -12.15
CA GLY A 115 4.14 25.47 -13.58
C GLY A 115 2.68 25.63 -13.98
N LEU A 116 1.72 25.28 -13.12
CA LEU A 116 0.30 25.52 -13.34
C LEU A 116 -0.02 27.01 -13.23
N ILE A 117 0.53 27.70 -12.23
CA ILE A 117 0.36 29.15 -12.04
C ILE A 117 0.95 29.93 -13.22
N ALA A 118 2.20 29.65 -13.60
CA ALA A 118 2.89 30.33 -14.69
C ALA A 118 2.19 30.19 -16.05
N ARG A 119 1.46 29.09 -16.26
CA ARG A 119 0.68 28.83 -17.48
C ARG A 119 -0.77 29.34 -17.42
N GLY A 120 -1.14 30.04 -16.35
CA GLY A 120 -2.51 30.53 -16.14
C GLY A 120 -3.54 29.43 -15.90
N MET A 121 -3.12 28.20 -15.61
CA MET A 121 -4.01 27.06 -15.31
C MET A 121 -4.44 27.04 -13.83
N ALA A 122 -3.74 27.77 -12.97
CA ALA A 122 -4.09 28.01 -11.58
C ALA A 122 -3.93 29.50 -11.27
N ASN A 123 -4.94 30.09 -10.66
CA ASN A 123 -4.86 31.46 -10.13
C ASN A 123 -4.46 31.38 -8.64
N PRO A 124 -3.33 31.96 -8.20
CA PRO A 124 -2.89 31.95 -6.80
C PRO A 124 -4.00 32.27 -5.79
N ASP A 125 -4.76 33.34 -6.02
CA ASP A 125 -5.82 33.82 -5.12
C ASP A 125 -7.06 32.90 -5.09
N ARG A 126 -7.10 31.94 -6.00
CA ARG A 126 -8.18 30.96 -6.17
C ARG A 126 -7.66 29.51 -6.15
N THR A 127 -6.45 29.29 -5.62
CA THR A 127 -5.82 27.97 -5.57
C THR A 127 -5.71 27.46 -4.14
N ILE A 128 -6.17 26.23 -3.91
CA ILE A 128 -5.93 25.48 -2.68
C ILE A 128 -4.85 24.43 -2.96
N VAL A 129 -3.91 24.26 -2.04
CA VAL A 129 -3.02 23.10 -2.08
C VAL A 129 -3.45 22.16 -0.97
N ALA A 130 -3.64 20.90 -1.30
CA ALA A 130 -4.10 19.90 -0.36
C ALA A 130 -3.22 18.67 -0.43
N GLY A 131 -3.24 17.85 0.60
CA GLY A 131 -2.58 16.55 0.53
C GLY A 131 -2.81 15.67 1.74
N HIS A 132 -2.54 14.38 1.56
CA HIS A 132 -2.65 13.36 2.61
C HIS A 132 -1.27 12.85 3.03
N SER A 133 -1.03 12.66 4.34
CA SER A 133 0.21 12.07 4.85
C SER A 133 1.46 12.81 4.34
N MET A 134 2.38 12.14 3.65
CA MET A 134 3.51 12.78 2.96
C MET A 134 3.05 13.95 2.07
N GLY A 135 1.97 13.79 1.32
CA GLY A 135 1.39 14.85 0.49
C GLY A 135 0.86 16.03 1.31
N GLY A 136 0.40 15.81 2.54
CA GLY A 136 -0.01 16.88 3.47
C GLY A 136 1.18 17.70 3.97
N ALA A 137 2.31 17.04 4.24
CA ALA A 137 3.56 17.72 4.55
C ALA A 137 4.10 18.52 3.34
N ILE A 138 4.07 17.92 2.14
CA ILE A 138 4.41 18.60 0.88
C ILE A 138 3.50 19.83 0.69
N ALA A 139 2.18 19.69 0.88
CA ALA A 139 1.23 20.80 0.71
C ALA A 139 1.56 22.00 1.62
N LEU A 140 1.91 21.76 2.88
CA LEU A 140 2.31 22.80 3.82
C LEU A 140 3.62 23.48 3.40
N ARG A 141 4.65 22.68 3.08
CA ARG A 141 6.00 23.16 2.76
C ARG A 141 6.04 23.91 1.42
N VAL A 142 5.38 23.39 0.39
CA VAL A 142 5.25 24.03 -0.93
C VAL A 142 4.37 25.26 -0.86
N GLY A 143 3.23 25.17 -0.17
CA GLY A 143 2.28 26.27 -0.02
C GLY A 143 2.80 27.47 0.77
N ALA A 144 3.87 27.29 1.55
CA ALA A 144 4.56 28.38 2.22
C ALA A 144 5.53 29.14 1.31
N ARG A 145 6.00 28.51 0.22
CA ARG A 145 6.96 29.09 -0.74
C ARG A 145 6.29 29.61 -2.02
N THR A 146 5.14 29.04 -2.37
CA THR A 146 4.38 29.42 -3.56
C THR A 146 3.07 30.11 -3.17
N PRO A 147 2.75 31.31 -3.71
CA PRO A 147 1.50 32.01 -3.40
C PRO A 147 0.26 31.18 -3.75
N VAL A 148 -0.58 30.92 -2.74
CA VAL A 148 -1.87 30.21 -2.86
C VAL A 148 -2.86 30.74 -1.83
N ALA A 149 -4.17 30.50 -2.05
CA ALA A 149 -5.23 31.04 -1.21
C ALA A 149 -5.29 30.38 0.18
N ALA A 150 -5.10 29.05 0.25
CA ALA A 150 -4.98 28.31 1.50
C ALA A 150 -4.46 26.88 1.29
N ILE A 151 -4.11 26.23 2.40
CA ILE A 151 -3.69 24.82 2.45
C ILE A 151 -4.71 23.95 3.20
N VAL A 152 -4.84 22.69 2.78
CA VAL A 152 -5.59 21.64 3.48
C VAL A 152 -4.68 20.41 3.67
N ALA A 153 -4.13 20.25 4.86
CA ALA A 153 -3.29 19.13 5.24
C ALA A 153 -4.10 18.05 5.97
N ILE A 154 -4.26 16.88 5.34
CA ILE A 154 -5.04 15.75 5.85
C ILE A 154 -4.07 14.72 6.42
N SER A 155 -4.07 14.56 7.75
CA SER A 155 -3.16 13.67 8.48
C SER A 155 -1.71 13.82 8.03
N PRO A 156 -1.12 15.04 8.03
CA PRO A 156 0.22 15.26 7.47
C PRO A 156 1.26 14.37 8.13
N ALA A 157 2.25 13.93 7.37
CA ALA A 157 3.41 13.22 7.91
C ALA A 157 4.10 14.11 8.97
N PRO A 158 4.64 13.52 10.06
CA PRO A 158 5.36 14.27 11.07
C PRO A 158 6.54 15.01 10.46
N MET A 159 6.79 16.22 10.96
CA MET A 159 7.89 17.09 10.51
C MET A 159 8.72 17.61 11.69
N ARG A 160 8.55 17.02 12.88
CA ARG A 160 9.32 17.36 14.09
C ARG A 160 9.64 16.08 14.84
N SER A 161 10.83 16.02 15.42
CA SER A 161 11.16 14.96 16.37
C SER A 161 10.53 15.30 17.73
N ALA A 162 9.23 15.08 17.82
CA ALA A 162 8.39 15.37 18.99
C ALA A 162 7.34 14.27 19.14
N HIS A 163 6.72 14.19 20.33
CA HIS A 163 5.66 13.21 20.63
C HIS A 163 6.09 11.75 20.35
N GLY A 164 7.36 11.43 20.62
CA GLY A 164 7.92 10.09 20.36
C GLY A 164 8.27 9.79 18.91
N VAL A 165 8.14 10.74 17.98
CA VAL A 165 8.67 10.62 16.62
C VAL A 165 10.18 10.88 16.64
N LEU A 166 10.95 9.97 16.06
CA LEU A 166 12.40 10.06 15.99
C LEU A 166 12.85 10.67 14.65
N PRO A 167 14.05 11.28 14.58
CA PRO A 167 14.54 11.92 13.36
C PRO A 167 14.59 10.99 12.15
N GLU A 168 14.91 9.71 12.34
CA GLU A 168 15.01 8.71 11.28
C GLU A 168 13.65 8.29 10.72
N MET A 169 12.56 8.60 11.43
CA MET A 169 11.19 8.35 10.98
C MET A 169 10.59 9.53 10.20
N LEU A 170 11.31 10.66 10.13
CA LEU A 170 10.84 11.86 9.45
C LEU A 170 11.15 11.78 7.96
N LEU A 171 10.11 11.91 7.13
CA LEU A 171 10.28 12.17 5.70
C LEU A 171 10.81 13.58 5.45
N TYR A 172 10.46 14.52 6.34
CA TYR A 172 10.90 15.91 6.32
C TYR A 172 11.32 16.32 7.74
N PRO A 173 12.55 16.81 7.95
CA PRO A 173 13.09 17.07 9.29
C PRO A 173 12.51 18.32 9.97
N ASP A 174 11.88 19.20 9.20
CA ASP A 174 11.25 20.43 9.67
C ASP A 174 9.99 20.76 8.84
N PRO A 175 9.02 21.51 9.39
CA PRO A 175 7.85 21.96 8.63
C PRO A 175 8.13 23.18 7.74
N GLY A 176 9.31 23.78 7.83
CA GLY A 176 9.65 25.02 7.15
C GLY A 176 8.87 26.24 7.67
N PRO A 177 8.85 27.35 6.90
CA PRO A 177 7.93 28.45 7.17
C PRO A 177 6.49 27.94 7.04
N MET A 178 5.62 28.38 7.94
CA MET A 178 4.21 28.00 7.87
C MET A 178 3.44 28.91 6.89
N PRO A 179 2.53 28.37 6.07
CA PRO A 179 1.70 29.16 5.17
C PRO A 179 0.80 30.13 5.94
N GLN A 180 0.30 31.15 5.25
CA GLN A 180 -0.54 32.19 5.85
C GLN A 180 -1.90 31.64 6.30
N ARG A 181 -2.49 30.72 5.53
CA ARG A 181 -3.82 30.17 5.82
C ARG A 181 -3.83 28.66 5.60
N PHE A 182 -4.08 27.86 6.63
CA PHE A 182 -4.06 26.40 6.52
C PHE A 182 -4.99 25.66 7.49
N LEU A 183 -5.60 24.59 7.01
CA LEU A 183 -6.36 23.63 7.80
C LEU A 183 -5.54 22.35 7.97
N VAL A 184 -5.41 21.87 9.21
CA VAL A 184 -4.82 20.57 9.53
C VAL A 184 -5.91 19.65 10.10
N MET A 185 -6.01 18.45 9.58
CA MET A 185 -6.93 17.42 10.07
C MET A 185 -6.16 16.17 10.51
N SER A 186 -6.67 15.43 11.49
CA SER A 186 -6.18 14.09 11.84
C SER A 186 -7.33 13.15 12.18
N GLY A 187 -7.16 11.85 11.95
CA GLY A 187 -8.10 10.84 12.44
C GLY A 187 -7.93 10.59 13.94
N SER A 188 -9.02 10.41 14.68
CA SER A 188 -8.96 10.19 16.13
C SER A 188 -8.30 8.87 16.53
N LEU A 189 -8.23 7.89 15.62
CA LEU A 189 -7.59 6.58 15.83
C LEU A 189 -6.14 6.56 15.34
N GLU A 190 -5.58 7.71 14.96
CA GLU A 190 -4.15 7.81 14.66
C GLU A 190 -3.31 7.82 15.95
N PRO A 191 -2.06 7.31 15.89
CA PRO A 191 -1.12 7.39 16.99
C PRO A 191 -1.02 8.82 17.56
N GLU A 192 -0.83 8.91 18.88
CA GLU A 192 -0.67 10.20 19.55
C GLU A 192 0.53 10.98 19.00
N SER A 193 1.59 10.28 18.61
CA SER A 193 2.77 10.84 17.94
C SER A 193 2.43 11.62 16.66
N MET A 194 1.50 11.12 15.84
CA MET A 194 1.01 11.78 14.62
C MET A 194 0.12 12.97 14.94
N ARG A 195 -0.85 12.78 15.86
CA ARG A 195 -1.80 13.84 16.22
C ARG A 195 -1.13 15.01 16.94
N GLY A 196 -0.21 14.74 17.85
CA GLY A 196 0.57 15.77 18.55
C GLY A 196 1.43 16.59 17.58
N ASN A 197 2.12 15.93 16.65
CA ASN A 197 2.87 16.61 15.58
C ASN A 197 1.97 17.52 14.74
N ALA A 198 0.77 17.06 14.37
CA ALA A 198 -0.19 17.83 13.59
C ALA A 198 -0.75 19.04 14.37
N ALA A 199 -1.09 18.87 15.65
CA ALA A 199 -1.58 19.95 16.51
C ALA A 199 -0.53 21.06 16.70
N ASP A 200 0.74 20.67 16.86
CA ASP A 200 1.87 21.59 17.04
C ASP A 200 2.13 22.53 15.85
N LEU A 201 1.63 22.18 14.66
CA LEU A 201 1.71 23.03 13.47
C LEU A 201 0.83 24.28 13.61
N VAL A 202 -0.30 24.15 14.33
CA VAL A 202 -1.30 25.20 14.49
C VAL A 202 -1.13 25.92 15.84
N ALA A 203 -0.47 25.31 16.82
CA ALA A 203 -0.39 25.80 18.20
C ALA A 203 0.11 27.25 18.39
N SER A 204 0.95 27.75 17.46
CA SER A 204 1.46 29.13 17.51
C SER A 204 0.51 30.19 16.95
N ARG A 205 -0.61 29.77 16.32
CA ARG A 205 -1.60 30.66 15.69
C ARG A 205 -2.79 30.85 16.64
N LYS A 206 -3.19 32.11 16.81
CA LYS A 206 -4.27 32.52 17.72
C LYS A 206 -5.50 33.08 16.99
N ASP A 207 -5.48 33.07 15.66
CA ASP A 207 -6.54 33.58 14.80
C ASP A 207 -7.14 32.47 13.92
N ASP A 208 -8.15 32.81 13.12
CA ASP A 208 -8.85 31.87 12.23
C ASP A 208 -8.06 31.54 10.95
N THR A 209 -6.79 31.95 10.86
CA THR A 209 -5.95 31.64 9.69
C THR A 209 -5.41 30.22 9.72
N ALA A 210 -5.35 29.58 10.90
CA ALA A 210 -4.95 28.19 11.03
C ALA A 210 -5.89 27.41 11.96
N GLN A 211 -6.28 26.20 11.54
CA GLN A 211 -7.20 25.37 12.32
C GLN A 211 -6.71 23.93 12.41
N TYR A 212 -6.92 23.31 13.57
CA TYR A 212 -6.67 21.89 13.78
C TYR A 212 -7.99 21.18 14.11
N LEU A 213 -8.33 20.12 13.37
CA LEU A 213 -9.54 19.33 13.57
C LEU A 213 -9.20 17.84 13.73
N VAL A 214 -9.90 17.18 14.63
CA VAL A 214 -9.82 15.73 14.81
C VAL A 214 -11.11 15.09 14.31
N ILE A 215 -10.99 14.14 13.39
CA ILE A 215 -12.10 13.43 12.76
C ILE A 215 -12.41 12.16 13.56
N PRO A 216 -13.58 12.06 14.21
CA PRO A 216 -13.93 10.91 15.05
C PRO A 216 -13.99 9.60 14.27
N GLY A 217 -13.40 8.54 14.82
CA GLY A 217 -13.45 7.18 14.26
C GLY A 217 -12.58 6.95 13.03
N ALA A 218 -11.89 7.99 12.53
CA ALA A 218 -11.01 7.85 11.39
C ALA A 218 -9.62 7.34 11.80
N THR A 219 -9.08 6.42 10.99
CA THR A 219 -7.69 5.98 10.99
C THR A 219 -6.89 6.77 9.96
N HIS A 220 -5.57 6.61 9.94
CA HIS A 220 -4.69 7.27 8.96
C HIS A 220 -5.05 6.96 7.50
N ALA A 221 -5.60 5.77 7.21
CA ALA A 221 -6.00 5.37 5.86
C ALA A 221 -7.49 5.64 5.58
N SER A 222 -8.38 5.40 6.54
CA SER A 222 -9.82 5.56 6.33
C SER A 222 -10.25 7.03 6.19
N ILE A 223 -9.42 7.97 6.67
CA ILE A 223 -9.65 9.42 6.51
C ILE A 223 -9.81 9.85 5.04
N LEU A 224 -9.19 9.12 4.10
CA LEU A 224 -9.32 9.35 2.65
C LEU A 224 -10.74 9.15 2.12
N PHE A 225 -11.59 8.43 2.84
CA PHE A 225 -12.97 8.11 2.43
C PHE A 225 -14.01 8.68 3.39
N ASP A 226 -13.60 9.56 4.31
CA ASP A 226 -14.46 10.08 5.36
C ASP A 226 -15.23 11.33 4.89
N ARG A 227 -16.55 11.31 5.12
CA ARG A 227 -17.43 12.42 4.74
C ARG A 227 -17.23 13.67 5.60
N ALA A 228 -16.84 13.51 6.86
CA ALA A 228 -16.56 14.63 7.76
C ALA A 228 -15.31 15.39 7.33
N VAL A 229 -14.29 14.71 6.79
CA VAL A 229 -13.11 15.34 6.18
C VAL A 229 -13.52 16.20 4.99
N VAL A 230 -14.36 15.64 4.11
CA VAL A 230 -14.88 16.37 2.96
C VAL A 230 -15.65 17.61 3.39
N ARG A 231 -16.54 17.49 4.37
CA ARG A 231 -17.25 18.65 4.91
C ARG A 231 -16.32 19.70 5.52
N ALA A 232 -15.35 19.27 6.32
CA ALA A 232 -14.41 20.17 6.97
C ALA A 232 -13.61 21.01 5.95
N PHE A 233 -13.03 20.38 4.92
CA PHE A 233 -12.32 21.16 3.90
C PHE A 233 -13.26 21.98 3.02
N GLN A 234 -14.50 21.51 2.77
CA GLN A 234 -15.46 22.27 1.98
C GLN A 234 -15.83 23.58 2.70
N ASP A 235 -16.10 23.52 4.00
CA ASP A 235 -16.40 24.70 4.81
C ASP A 235 -15.22 25.67 4.87
N TRP A 236 -14.01 25.13 4.99
CA TRP A 236 -12.75 25.90 4.95
C TRP A 236 -12.56 26.64 3.61
N ASN A 237 -12.74 25.93 2.49
CA ASN A 237 -12.59 26.49 1.16
C ASN A 237 -13.68 27.53 0.86
N ALA A 238 -14.91 27.29 1.30
CA ALA A 238 -16.02 28.21 1.10
C ALA A 238 -15.75 29.57 1.74
N LYS A 239 -15.22 29.57 2.97
CA LYS A 239 -14.79 30.80 3.67
C LYS A 239 -13.60 31.47 2.96
N THR A 240 -12.60 30.67 2.56
CA THR A 240 -11.36 31.18 1.96
C THR A 240 -11.59 31.79 0.59
N LEU A 241 -12.28 31.07 -0.30
CA LEU A 241 -12.50 31.46 -1.70
C LEU A 241 -13.80 32.24 -1.91
N ARG A 242 -14.56 32.48 -0.83
CA ARG A 242 -15.88 33.12 -0.83
C ARG A 242 -16.87 32.41 -1.75
N LEU A 243 -16.90 31.09 -1.68
CA LEU A 243 -17.82 30.26 -2.46
C LEU A 243 -19.22 30.29 -1.84
N SER A 244 -20.25 30.30 -2.68
CA SER A 244 -21.65 30.30 -2.27
C SER A 244 -22.33 28.97 -2.56
N GLY A 245 -23.33 28.61 -1.75
CA GLY A 245 -24.14 27.42 -1.93
C GLY A 245 -23.68 26.25 -1.06
N THR A 246 -24.51 25.20 -1.00
CA THR A 246 -24.17 23.97 -0.27
C THR A 246 -23.58 22.97 -1.26
N PRO A 247 -22.29 22.62 -1.17
CA PRO A 247 -21.69 21.67 -2.08
C PRO A 247 -22.27 20.27 -1.87
N GLY A 248 -22.29 19.49 -2.96
CA GLY A 248 -22.65 18.08 -2.90
C GLY A 248 -21.64 17.25 -2.11
N MET A 249 -21.90 15.94 -2.03
CA MET A 249 -20.99 14.97 -1.43
C MET A 249 -20.57 13.91 -2.44
N PRO A 250 -19.28 13.56 -2.50
CA PRO A 250 -18.80 12.50 -3.38
C PRO A 250 -19.39 11.14 -2.98
N SER A 251 -19.58 10.30 -3.98
CA SER A 251 -20.13 8.95 -3.83
C SER A 251 -19.07 7.95 -3.39
N LEU A 252 -19.44 7.03 -2.49
CA LEU A 252 -18.60 5.88 -2.10
C LEU A 252 -18.79 4.66 -3.03
N ARG A 253 -19.52 4.80 -4.14
CA ARG A 253 -19.83 3.68 -5.05
C ARG A 253 -18.57 2.98 -5.58
N GLN A 254 -17.53 3.72 -5.95
CA GLN A 254 -16.28 3.13 -6.45
C GLN A 254 -15.59 2.30 -5.36
N LEU A 255 -15.51 2.78 -4.12
CA LEU A 255 -14.96 2.02 -2.99
C LEU A 255 -15.78 0.74 -2.73
N HIS A 256 -17.10 0.84 -2.66
CA HIS A 256 -17.95 -0.35 -2.50
C HIS A 256 -17.80 -1.33 -3.67
N GLY A 257 -17.65 -0.82 -4.90
CA GLY A 257 -17.40 -1.63 -6.09
C GLY A 257 -16.07 -2.39 -6.00
N ALA A 258 -15.01 -1.70 -5.57
CA ALA A 258 -13.70 -2.27 -5.30
C ALA A 258 -13.79 -3.43 -4.31
N LEU A 259 -14.42 -3.19 -3.15
CA LEU A 259 -14.57 -4.18 -2.07
C LEU A 259 -15.43 -5.38 -2.51
N ALA A 260 -16.54 -5.13 -3.20
CA ALA A 260 -17.45 -6.17 -3.67
C ALA A 260 -16.74 -7.13 -4.64
N GLY A 261 -16.09 -6.63 -5.68
CA GLY A 261 -15.40 -7.52 -6.60
C GLY A 261 -14.11 -8.10 -6.06
N PHE A 262 -13.41 -7.44 -5.13
CA PHE A 262 -12.31 -8.07 -4.39
C PHE A 262 -12.80 -9.30 -3.62
N ALA A 263 -13.93 -9.18 -2.90
CA ALA A 263 -14.57 -10.30 -2.23
C ALA A 263 -15.06 -11.37 -3.24
N GLY A 264 -15.59 -10.95 -4.40
CA GLY A 264 -15.98 -11.85 -5.49
C GLY A 264 -14.81 -12.68 -6.02
N LEU A 265 -13.68 -12.04 -6.32
CA LEU A 265 -12.45 -12.71 -6.74
C LEU A 265 -11.92 -13.66 -5.68
N LEU A 266 -12.00 -13.32 -4.40
CA LEU A 266 -11.62 -14.23 -3.31
C LEU A 266 -12.47 -15.50 -3.27
N LEU A 267 -13.78 -15.40 -3.54
CA LEU A 267 -14.66 -16.57 -3.65
C LEU A 267 -14.30 -17.47 -4.84
N LEU A 268 -13.82 -16.87 -5.94
CA LEU A 268 -13.43 -17.56 -7.17
C LEU A 268 -12.00 -18.12 -7.12
N ALA A 269 -11.11 -17.53 -6.33
CA ALA A 269 -9.70 -17.93 -6.26
C ALA A 269 -9.53 -19.38 -5.80
N THR A 270 -10.30 -19.84 -4.80
CA THR A 270 -10.21 -21.23 -4.30
C THR A 270 -10.60 -22.28 -5.36
N PRO A 271 -11.79 -22.23 -6.01
CA PRO A 271 -12.12 -23.20 -7.04
C PRO A 271 -11.18 -23.11 -8.25
N PHE A 272 -10.76 -21.91 -8.64
CA PHE A 272 -9.77 -21.72 -9.71
C PHE A 272 -8.45 -22.46 -9.41
N LEU A 273 -7.88 -22.22 -8.23
CA LEU A 273 -6.62 -22.86 -7.84
C LEU A 273 -6.74 -24.38 -7.83
N ARG A 274 -7.83 -24.93 -7.28
CA ARG A 274 -8.07 -26.38 -7.28
C ARG A 274 -8.12 -26.99 -8.68
N GLU A 275 -8.77 -26.31 -9.61
CA GLU A 275 -8.90 -26.79 -10.98
C GLU A 275 -7.54 -26.87 -11.67
N ILE A 276 -6.71 -25.84 -11.53
CA ILE A 276 -5.41 -25.79 -12.21
C ILE A 276 -4.35 -26.67 -11.52
N THR A 277 -4.46 -26.89 -10.20
CA THR A 277 -3.48 -27.71 -9.45
C THR A 277 -3.87 -29.18 -9.35
N GLN A 278 -5.07 -29.57 -9.80
CA GLN A 278 -5.57 -30.93 -9.61
C GLN A 278 -4.73 -31.99 -10.34
N LYS A 279 -4.26 -32.99 -9.57
CA LYS A 279 -3.83 -34.29 -10.07
C LYS A 279 -4.66 -35.40 -9.42
N LYS A 280 -4.98 -36.45 -10.20
CA LYS A 280 -5.50 -37.74 -9.68
C LYS A 280 -4.51 -38.27 -8.64
N GLN A 281 -4.93 -38.31 -7.37
CA GLN A 281 -4.12 -38.85 -6.29
C GLN A 281 -3.78 -40.32 -6.56
N ASN A 282 -2.50 -40.62 -6.71
CA ASN A 282 -1.93 -41.93 -6.44
C ASN A 282 -0.59 -41.69 -5.72
N HIS A 283 -0.66 -41.74 -4.39
CA HIS A 283 0.28 -42.40 -3.47
C HIS A 283 0.55 -41.64 -2.17
N LYS A 284 0.66 -42.48 -1.12
CA LYS A 284 1.20 -42.22 0.20
C LYS A 284 2.66 -41.75 0.08
N GLU A 285 2.96 -40.57 0.62
CA GLU A 285 4.34 -40.25 1.00
C GLU A 285 4.67 -40.91 2.34
N VAL A 286 5.91 -41.38 2.43
CA VAL A 286 6.48 -42.05 3.59
C VAL A 286 6.60 -41.05 4.74
N GLU A 287 6.10 -41.45 5.90
CA GLU A 287 6.31 -40.76 7.18
C GLU A 287 7.79 -40.51 7.41
N MET A 288 8.16 -39.27 7.72
CA MET A 288 9.15 -38.93 8.75
C MET A 288 9.05 -37.43 9.01
N GLY A 289 8.36 -37.08 10.09
CA GLY A 289 8.28 -35.71 10.56
C GLY A 289 9.58 -35.33 11.27
N THR A 290 10.20 -34.24 10.86
CA THR A 290 11.21 -33.57 11.69
C THR A 290 10.53 -33.12 12.99
N SER A 291 10.90 -33.76 14.10
CA SER A 291 10.27 -33.59 15.42
C SER A 291 10.73 -32.32 16.14
N VAL A 292 10.95 -31.22 15.41
CA VAL A 292 11.34 -29.96 16.04
C VAL A 292 10.13 -29.42 16.80
N PRO A 293 10.21 -29.21 18.13
CA PRO A 293 9.13 -28.64 18.89
C PRO A 293 8.74 -27.26 18.37
N TRP A 294 7.45 -26.96 18.29
CA TRP A 294 6.97 -25.69 17.71
C TRP A 294 7.54 -24.45 18.41
N ILE A 295 7.72 -24.51 19.73
CA ILE A 295 8.35 -23.43 20.52
C ILE A 295 9.77 -23.17 20.06
N ARG A 296 10.55 -24.23 19.80
CA ARG A 296 11.91 -24.11 19.28
C ARG A 296 11.92 -23.45 17.90
N MET A 297 10.97 -23.81 17.03
CA MET A 297 10.82 -23.18 15.71
C MET A 297 10.56 -21.67 15.80
N LEU A 298 9.65 -21.26 16.71
CA LEU A 298 9.38 -19.83 16.94
C LEU A 298 10.61 -19.09 17.46
N LEU A 299 11.40 -19.71 18.35
CA LEU A 299 12.65 -19.14 18.85
C LEU A 299 13.72 -19.03 17.75
N GLU A 300 13.87 -20.04 16.91
CA GLU A 300 14.79 -20.01 15.75
C GLU A 300 14.43 -18.86 14.81
N PHE A 301 13.15 -18.69 14.48
CA PHE A 301 12.67 -17.55 13.68
C PHE A 301 12.91 -16.21 14.37
N ALA A 302 12.63 -16.10 15.67
CA ALA A 302 12.81 -14.85 16.41
C ALA A 302 14.27 -14.43 16.44
N VAL A 303 15.18 -15.34 16.83
CA VAL A 303 16.61 -15.07 16.92
C VAL A 303 17.19 -14.76 15.54
N ALA A 304 16.88 -15.57 14.53
CA ALA A 304 17.35 -15.32 13.17
C ALA A 304 16.86 -13.95 12.66
N SER A 305 15.58 -13.63 12.84
CA SER A 305 15.01 -12.35 12.39
C SER A 305 15.68 -11.16 13.08
N LEU A 306 15.90 -11.21 14.40
CA LEU A 306 16.60 -10.15 15.14
C LEU A 306 18.05 -9.98 14.66
N LEU A 307 18.77 -11.09 14.43
CA LEU A 307 20.13 -11.04 13.89
C LEU A 307 20.16 -10.42 12.50
N VAL A 308 19.18 -10.71 11.63
CA VAL A 308 19.09 -10.09 10.30
C VAL A 308 18.83 -8.58 10.43
N VAL A 309 17.93 -8.14 11.29
CA VAL A 309 17.68 -6.70 11.51
C VAL A 309 18.97 -6.00 11.98
N VAL A 310 19.71 -6.61 12.91
CA VAL A 310 21.02 -6.08 13.35
C VAL A 310 22.04 -6.05 12.21
N LEU A 311 22.09 -7.10 11.38
CA LEU A 311 23.00 -7.17 10.24
C LEU A 311 22.71 -6.08 9.20
N LEU A 312 21.42 -5.84 8.90
CA LEU A 312 21.01 -4.83 7.91
C LEU A 312 21.35 -3.39 8.32
N ARG A 313 21.62 -3.14 9.61
CA ARG A 313 22.16 -1.86 10.07
C ARG A 313 23.53 -1.54 9.45
N PHE A 314 24.32 -2.56 9.12
CA PHE A 314 25.65 -2.38 8.51
C PHE A 314 25.57 -2.20 6.99
N GLY A 315 24.43 -2.47 6.37
CA GLY A 315 24.22 -2.27 4.94
C GLY A 315 23.07 -3.11 4.38
N ASN A 316 22.36 -2.54 3.42
CA ASN A 316 21.30 -3.22 2.68
C ASN A 316 21.86 -3.80 1.36
N PRO A 317 22.06 -5.12 1.25
CA PRO A 317 22.71 -5.73 0.08
C PRO A 317 21.90 -5.62 -1.21
N LEU A 318 20.57 -5.47 -1.11
CA LEU A 318 19.69 -5.37 -2.28
C LEU A 318 19.26 -3.94 -2.61
N ARG A 319 19.96 -2.92 -2.09
CA ARG A 319 19.69 -1.51 -2.42
C ARG A 319 19.70 -1.22 -3.93
N ALA A 320 20.43 -2.02 -4.70
CA ALA A 320 20.46 -1.98 -6.18
C ALA A 320 19.13 -2.37 -6.86
N ILE A 321 18.14 -2.88 -6.12
CA ILE A 321 16.78 -3.10 -6.65
C ILE A 321 16.06 -1.76 -6.91
N HIS A 322 16.49 -0.68 -6.26
CA HIS A 322 15.93 0.66 -6.42
C HIS A 322 14.41 0.68 -6.18
N LEU A 323 14.01 0.25 -4.98
CA LEU A 323 12.63 0.18 -4.52
C LEU A 323 12.59 0.63 -3.06
N TYR A 324 12.00 1.80 -2.80
CA TYR A 324 12.05 2.48 -1.50
C TYR A 324 11.50 1.59 -0.38
N GLU A 325 12.36 1.24 0.58
CA GLU A 325 12.12 0.30 1.70
C GLU A 325 11.73 -1.14 1.31
N GLY A 326 11.26 -1.35 0.08
CA GLY A 326 11.00 -2.67 -0.48
C GLY A 326 12.29 -3.46 -0.70
N ASP A 327 13.41 -2.79 -0.97
CA ASP A 327 14.73 -3.43 -1.01
C ASP A 327 15.19 -3.94 0.38
N TYR A 328 14.85 -3.23 1.45
CA TYR A 328 15.14 -3.64 2.83
C TYR A 328 14.33 -4.88 3.20
N LEU A 329 13.03 -4.89 2.89
CA LEU A 329 12.19 -6.09 3.08
C LEU A 329 12.71 -7.28 2.25
N ALA A 330 13.14 -7.05 1.01
CA ALA A 330 13.76 -8.08 0.17
C ALA A 330 15.04 -8.63 0.78
N SER A 331 15.93 -7.76 1.26
CA SER A 331 17.16 -8.17 1.93
C SER A 331 16.88 -8.95 3.21
N PHE A 332 15.93 -8.48 4.03
CA PHE A 332 15.52 -9.14 5.26
C PHE A 332 15.04 -10.56 5.00
N LEU A 333 14.09 -10.74 4.06
CA LEU A 333 13.53 -12.06 3.76
C LEU A 333 14.55 -12.97 3.05
N LEU A 334 15.43 -12.42 2.20
CA LEU A 334 16.49 -13.20 1.57
C LEU A 334 17.45 -13.79 2.62
N ILE A 335 18.01 -12.94 3.48
CA ILE A 335 18.98 -13.35 4.50
C ILE A 335 18.31 -14.28 5.52
N LEU A 336 17.10 -13.95 5.99
CA LEU A 336 16.34 -14.79 6.91
C LEU A 336 16.06 -16.16 6.29
N GLY A 337 15.62 -16.19 5.03
CA GLY A 337 15.40 -17.42 4.29
C GLY A 337 16.65 -18.27 4.18
N ILE A 338 17.79 -17.68 3.78
CA ILE A 338 19.07 -18.41 3.71
C ILE A 338 19.47 -18.97 5.07
N ALA A 339 19.40 -18.17 6.14
CA ALA A 339 19.76 -18.60 7.48
C ALA A 339 18.90 -19.79 7.94
N LEU A 340 17.58 -19.72 7.75
CA LEU A 340 16.65 -20.80 8.11
C LEU A 340 16.86 -22.06 7.26
N LEU A 341 17.15 -21.90 5.96
CA LEU A 341 17.48 -23.03 5.09
C LEU A 341 18.79 -23.72 5.50
N SER A 342 19.78 -22.96 5.96
CA SER A 342 21.02 -23.52 6.51
C SER A 342 20.78 -24.28 7.81
N LEU A 343 19.90 -23.79 8.69
CA LEU A 343 19.54 -24.47 9.95
C LEU A 343 18.77 -25.78 9.70
N HIS A 344 17.99 -25.86 8.62
CA HIS A 344 17.19 -27.03 8.25
C HIS A 344 17.69 -27.72 6.96
N TRP A 345 19.01 -27.75 6.77
CA TRP A 345 19.65 -28.25 5.54
C TRP A 345 19.25 -29.68 5.17
N GLU A 346 19.19 -30.59 6.14
CA GLU A 346 18.81 -31.99 5.87
C GLU A 346 17.37 -32.09 5.34
N SER A 347 16.43 -31.35 5.95
CA SER A 347 15.03 -31.29 5.48
C SER A 347 14.89 -30.64 4.11
N LEU A 348 15.74 -29.66 3.79
CA LEU A 348 15.81 -29.06 2.45
C LEU A 348 16.28 -30.09 1.40
N ARG A 349 17.33 -30.85 1.72
CA ARG A 349 17.90 -31.86 0.82
C ARG A 349 16.88 -32.96 0.49
N GLU A 350 16.12 -33.39 1.49
CA GLU A 350 15.03 -34.36 1.32
C GLU A 350 13.92 -33.82 0.42
N GLN A 351 13.48 -32.57 0.60
CA GLN A 351 12.45 -31.96 -0.26
C GLN A 351 12.91 -31.77 -1.72
N PHE A 352 14.18 -31.45 -1.94
CA PHE A 352 14.73 -31.35 -3.31
C PHE A 352 14.82 -32.70 -4.02
N SER A 353 14.88 -33.80 -3.27
CA SER A 353 14.85 -35.16 -3.82
C SER A 353 13.45 -35.60 -4.27
N GLN A 354 12.39 -34.93 -3.79
CA GLN A 354 11.00 -35.22 -4.15
C GLN A 354 10.57 -34.55 -5.47
N ARG A 355 9.54 -35.10 -6.10
CA ARG A 355 9.06 -34.70 -7.42
C ARG A 355 8.50 -33.26 -7.41
N LYS A 356 8.93 -32.43 -8.35
CA LYS A 356 8.43 -31.05 -8.58
C LYS A 356 7.02 -31.02 -9.23
N SER A 357 6.06 -31.76 -8.72
CA SER A 357 4.69 -31.74 -9.25
C SER A 357 4.02 -30.39 -9.02
N GLY A 358 3.27 -29.92 -10.02
CA GLY A 358 2.41 -28.74 -9.88
C GLY A 358 3.13 -27.39 -9.93
N LEU A 359 4.44 -27.32 -10.18
CA LEU A 359 5.19 -26.06 -10.23
C LEU A 359 4.67 -25.10 -11.31
N LEU A 360 4.43 -25.59 -12.53
CA LEU A 360 3.89 -24.79 -13.63
C LEU A 360 2.47 -24.29 -13.31
N ALA A 361 1.64 -25.13 -12.71
CA ALA A 361 0.29 -24.77 -12.28
C ALA A 361 0.32 -23.70 -11.18
N ALA A 362 1.23 -23.81 -10.21
CA ALA A 362 1.41 -22.83 -9.15
C ALA A 362 1.91 -21.48 -9.70
N LEU A 363 2.87 -21.49 -10.62
CA LEU A 363 3.36 -20.28 -11.30
C LEU A 363 2.23 -19.61 -12.09
N PHE A 364 1.51 -20.37 -12.91
CA PHE A 364 0.39 -19.87 -13.70
C PHE A 364 -0.72 -19.32 -12.80
N GLY A 365 -1.08 -20.05 -11.75
CA GLY A 365 -2.09 -19.66 -10.78
C GLY A 365 -1.74 -18.37 -10.05
N ALA A 366 -0.51 -18.25 -9.57
CA ALA A 366 -0.04 -17.06 -8.85
C ALA A 366 -0.04 -15.82 -9.75
N LEU A 367 0.52 -15.93 -10.96
CA LEU A 367 0.54 -14.82 -11.93
C LEU A 367 -0.89 -14.42 -12.33
N THR A 368 -1.76 -15.39 -12.62
CA THR A 368 -3.15 -15.11 -12.98
C THR A 368 -3.89 -14.40 -11.86
N LEU A 369 -3.78 -14.88 -10.61
CA LEU A 369 -4.42 -14.22 -9.47
C LEU A 369 -3.85 -12.82 -9.25
N PHE A 370 -2.52 -12.66 -9.29
CA PHE A 370 -1.89 -11.34 -9.18
C PHE A 370 -2.45 -10.36 -10.23
N LEU A 371 -2.47 -10.77 -11.50
CA LEU A 371 -2.98 -9.94 -12.59
C LEU A 371 -4.47 -9.64 -12.44
N LEU A 372 -5.30 -10.61 -12.04
CA LEU A 372 -6.74 -10.40 -11.85
C LEU A 372 -7.05 -9.43 -10.70
N PHE A 373 -6.39 -9.59 -9.55
CA PHE A 373 -6.57 -8.68 -8.42
C PHE A 373 -6.03 -7.29 -8.74
N SER A 374 -4.89 -7.19 -9.44
CA SER A 374 -4.34 -5.90 -9.89
C SER A 374 -5.27 -5.21 -10.88
N ALA A 375 -5.76 -5.93 -11.89
CA ALA A 375 -6.76 -5.43 -12.84
C ALA A 375 -8.02 -4.91 -12.12
N TRP A 376 -8.47 -5.63 -11.10
CA TRP A 376 -9.65 -5.25 -10.35
C TRP A 376 -9.45 -3.98 -9.54
N LEU A 377 -8.33 -3.86 -8.81
CA LEU A 377 -8.02 -2.67 -8.03
C LEU A 377 -7.74 -1.45 -8.92
N GLU A 378 -7.13 -1.67 -10.08
CA GLU A 378 -6.87 -0.64 -11.09
C GLU A 378 -8.16 0.07 -11.50
N LEU A 379 -9.27 -0.66 -11.61
CA LEU A 379 -10.51 -0.11 -12.15
C LEU A 379 -11.10 1.01 -11.26
N PRO A 380 -11.37 0.81 -9.95
CA PRO A 380 -12.05 1.80 -9.13
C PRO A 380 -11.22 2.45 -8.01
N LEU A 381 -10.05 1.93 -7.63
CA LEU A 381 -9.49 2.26 -6.31
C LEU A 381 -8.00 2.63 -6.30
N TYR A 382 -7.15 1.87 -6.99
CA TYR A 382 -5.71 1.99 -6.80
C TYR A 382 -4.94 1.54 -8.05
N GLU A 383 -3.96 2.34 -8.47
CA GLU A 383 -3.07 1.99 -9.59
C GLU A 383 -2.16 0.82 -9.23
N SER A 384 -2.57 -0.34 -9.71
CA SER A 384 -2.01 -1.65 -9.39
C SER A 384 -1.37 -2.31 -10.61
N TRP A 385 -1.54 -1.75 -11.81
CA TRP A 385 -0.76 -2.21 -12.95
C TRP A 385 0.71 -1.83 -12.83
N LEU A 386 1.58 -2.82 -12.98
CA LEU A 386 3.01 -2.60 -12.92
C LEU A 386 3.47 -1.89 -14.19
N THR A 387 4.20 -0.79 -14.00
CA THR A 387 4.95 -0.13 -15.07
C THR A 387 6.08 -1.03 -15.58
N PRO A 388 6.65 -0.77 -16.78
CA PRO A 388 7.82 -1.49 -17.26
C PRO A 388 9.00 -1.49 -16.27
N ALA A 389 9.22 -0.36 -15.58
CA ALA A 389 10.25 -0.25 -14.55
C ALA A 389 10.00 -1.21 -13.36
N LYS A 390 8.74 -1.39 -12.95
CA LYS A 390 8.36 -2.33 -11.90
C LYS A 390 8.46 -3.78 -12.38
N TRP A 391 8.07 -4.08 -13.62
CA TRP A 391 8.25 -5.41 -14.21
C TRP A 391 9.72 -5.85 -14.30
N LEU A 392 10.64 -4.93 -14.63
CA LEU A 392 12.08 -5.21 -14.66
C LEU A 392 12.64 -5.64 -13.28
N ARG A 393 12.00 -5.20 -12.18
CA ARG A 393 12.39 -5.54 -10.80
C ARG A 393 11.79 -6.87 -10.33
N PHE A 394 10.74 -7.35 -10.99
CA PHE A 394 10.03 -8.58 -10.64
C PHE A 394 10.94 -9.81 -10.44
N PRO A 395 11.84 -10.18 -11.38
CA PRO A 395 12.66 -11.37 -11.19
C PRO A 395 13.59 -11.27 -9.97
N PHE A 396 14.11 -10.07 -9.67
CA PHE A 396 15.02 -9.87 -8.53
C PHE A 396 14.29 -9.99 -7.19
N LEU A 397 13.12 -9.37 -7.04
CA LEU A 397 12.30 -9.52 -5.83
C LEU A 397 11.80 -10.96 -5.67
N PHE A 398 11.37 -11.60 -6.76
CA PHE A 398 10.95 -13.00 -6.72
C PHE A 398 12.06 -13.90 -6.18
N LEU A 399 13.29 -13.75 -6.68
CA LEU A 399 14.44 -14.51 -6.21
C LEU A 399 14.82 -14.17 -4.76
N ALA A 400 14.66 -12.91 -4.33
CA ALA A 400 14.90 -12.51 -2.94
C ALA A 400 13.89 -13.12 -1.95
N PHE A 401 12.61 -13.20 -2.33
CA PHE A 401 11.56 -13.72 -1.46
C PHE A 401 11.44 -15.24 -1.46
N LEU A 402 11.93 -15.92 -2.49
CA LEU A 402 11.77 -17.36 -2.65
C LEU A 402 12.41 -18.18 -1.49
N PRO A 403 13.64 -17.90 -1.03
CA PRO A 403 14.27 -18.65 0.06
C PRO A 403 13.45 -18.67 1.35
N TYR A 404 12.88 -17.53 1.74
CA TYR A 404 12.01 -17.43 2.91
C TYR A 404 10.78 -18.33 2.79
N HIS A 405 10.12 -18.33 1.63
CA HIS A 405 8.92 -19.14 1.44
C HIS A 405 9.24 -20.64 1.39
N ILE A 406 10.42 -21.03 0.87
CA ILE A 406 10.88 -22.42 0.93
C ILE A 406 11.14 -22.82 2.39
N ALA A 407 11.84 -21.98 3.15
CA ALA A 407 12.10 -22.22 4.58
C ALA A 407 10.80 -22.37 5.36
N GLU A 408 9.82 -21.47 5.14
CA GLU A 408 8.50 -21.55 5.76
C GLU A 408 7.80 -22.89 5.46
N GLU A 409 7.79 -23.35 4.21
CA GLU A 409 7.16 -24.62 3.84
C GLU A 409 7.85 -25.84 4.46
N ILE A 410 9.19 -25.82 4.56
CA ILE A 410 9.97 -26.86 5.23
C ILE A 410 9.60 -26.93 6.71
N CYS A 411 9.61 -25.80 7.39
CA CYS A 411 9.33 -25.71 8.83
C CYS A 411 7.89 -26.14 9.17
N LEU A 412 6.93 -25.89 8.28
CA LEU A 412 5.55 -26.32 8.45
C LEU A 412 5.35 -27.81 8.18
N GLY A 413 6.23 -28.44 7.39
CA GLY A 413 6.20 -29.87 7.05
C GLY A 413 5.16 -30.25 5.99
N PRO A 414 4.76 -31.53 5.88
CA PRO A 414 3.69 -32.00 4.99
C PRO A 414 2.30 -31.46 5.37
N SER A 415 1.40 -31.32 4.38
CA SER A 415 0.00 -30.92 4.63
C SER A 415 -0.86 -32.02 5.24
N GLU A 416 -0.47 -33.28 5.12
CA GLU A 416 -1.24 -34.44 5.59
C GLU A 416 -1.13 -34.66 7.10
N ASN A 417 -0.03 -34.19 7.71
CA ASN A 417 0.31 -34.48 9.12
C ASN A 417 -0.37 -33.56 10.15
N LYS A 418 -1.04 -32.49 9.72
CA LYS A 418 -1.63 -31.49 10.62
C LYS A 418 -2.99 -31.04 10.10
N SER A 419 -3.90 -30.71 11.03
CA SER A 419 -5.15 -30.02 10.68
C SER A 419 -4.85 -28.77 9.86
N THR A 420 -5.61 -28.54 8.78
CA THR A 420 -5.48 -27.36 7.91
C THR A 420 -5.46 -26.05 8.72
N ARG A 421 -6.27 -25.96 9.78
CA ARG A 421 -6.33 -24.77 10.65
C ARG A 421 -5.06 -24.58 11.47
N LEU A 422 -4.48 -25.67 11.97
CA LEU A 422 -3.25 -25.64 12.76
C LEU A 422 -2.06 -25.25 11.89
N ARG A 423 -1.95 -25.79 10.67
CA ARG A 423 -0.90 -25.39 9.71
C ARG A 423 -1.01 -23.91 9.36
N PHE A 424 -2.22 -23.44 9.07
CA PHE A 424 -2.48 -22.04 8.75
C PHE A 424 -2.07 -21.11 9.91
N ALA A 425 -2.52 -21.40 11.13
CA ALA A 425 -2.16 -20.62 12.32
C ALA A 425 -0.65 -20.66 12.60
N ALA A 426 -0.02 -21.82 12.44
CA ALA A 426 1.42 -21.99 12.57
C ALA A 426 2.19 -21.08 11.59
N GLY A 427 1.85 -21.10 10.30
CA GLY A 427 2.50 -20.23 9.31
C GLY A 427 2.32 -18.73 9.61
N LEU A 428 1.12 -18.32 10.02
CA LEU A 428 0.89 -16.93 10.43
C LEU A 428 1.71 -16.55 11.66
N SER A 429 1.91 -17.46 12.62
CA SER A 429 2.73 -17.17 13.80
C SER A 429 4.21 -16.98 13.45
N LEU A 430 4.76 -17.73 12.49
CA LEU A 430 6.13 -17.52 12.00
C LEU A 430 6.28 -16.13 11.35
N ARG A 431 5.32 -15.74 10.52
CA ARG A 431 5.29 -14.40 9.89
C ARG A 431 5.13 -13.30 10.91
N ALA A 432 4.29 -13.50 11.94
CA ALA A 432 4.09 -12.53 13.01
C ALA A 432 5.39 -12.31 13.81
N VAL A 433 6.16 -13.37 14.09
CA VAL A 433 7.48 -13.26 14.73
C VAL A 433 8.46 -12.48 13.85
N ALA A 434 8.56 -12.82 12.57
CA ALA A 434 9.43 -12.10 11.64
C ALA A 434 9.05 -10.61 11.51
N TRP A 435 7.76 -10.31 11.45
CA TRP A 435 7.27 -8.92 11.37
C TRP A 435 7.45 -8.15 12.68
N ALA A 436 7.32 -8.82 13.83
CA ALA A 436 7.62 -8.21 15.12
C ALA A 436 9.09 -7.79 15.19
N ALA A 437 10.03 -8.60 14.66
CA ALA A 437 11.43 -8.19 14.57
C ALA A 437 11.64 -6.97 13.67
N LEU A 438 10.97 -6.89 12.51
CA LEU A 438 10.99 -5.69 11.65
C LEU A 438 10.47 -4.45 12.38
N ALA A 439 9.32 -4.56 13.05
CA ALA A 439 8.75 -3.47 13.84
C ALA A 439 9.68 -3.05 14.98
N LEU A 440 10.32 -4.00 15.68
CA LEU A 440 11.34 -3.70 16.69
C LEU A 440 12.55 -2.98 16.07
N GLY A 441 12.96 -3.39 14.87
CA GLY A 441 14.02 -2.73 14.11
C GLY A 441 13.73 -1.25 13.85
N VAL A 442 12.51 -0.94 13.43
CA VAL A 442 12.06 0.45 13.20
C VAL A 442 12.01 1.23 14.51
N MET A 443 11.37 0.68 15.55
CA MET A 443 11.08 1.40 16.78
C MET A 443 12.29 1.55 17.72
N TYR A 444 13.17 0.54 17.80
CA TYR A 444 14.27 0.48 18.77
C TYR A 444 15.66 0.49 18.15
N LEU A 445 15.81 0.03 16.91
CA LEU A 445 17.10 0.04 16.20
C LEU A 445 17.20 1.17 15.18
N HIS A 446 16.16 2.00 15.08
CA HIS A 446 16.11 3.21 14.27
C HIS A 446 16.49 2.96 12.81
N SER A 447 15.95 1.88 12.22
CA SER A 447 16.25 1.55 10.82
C SER A 447 15.72 2.59 9.83
N GLY A 448 14.73 3.40 10.20
CA GLY A 448 14.09 4.40 9.32
C GLY A 448 13.07 3.82 8.33
N GLU A 449 12.85 2.50 8.37
CA GLU A 449 11.98 1.74 7.43
C GLU A 449 10.49 1.83 7.83
N ILE A 450 9.93 3.03 7.82
CA ILE A 450 8.61 3.34 8.38
C ILE A 450 7.46 2.61 7.67
N LEU A 451 7.60 2.23 6.39
CA LEU A 451 6.58 1.51 5.64
C LEU A 451 6.35 0.11 6.19
N MET A 452 7.32 -0.51 6.87
CA MET A 452 7.12 -1.80 7.54
C MET A 452 6.06 -1.72 8.65
N VAL A 453 5.92 -0.55 9.28
CA VAL A 453 4.91 -0.29 10.31
C VAL A 453 3.64 0.28 9.68
N LEU A 454 3.77 1.27 8.79
CA LEU A 454 2.63 1.94 8.18
C LEU A 454 1.77 0.99 7.32
N LEU A 455 2.41 0.06 6.61
CA LEU A 455 1.71 -0.89 5.73
C LEU A 455 1.31 -2.18 6.43
N LEU A 456 1.54 -2.31 7.74
CA LEU A 456 1.21 -3.51 8.53
C LEU A 456 -0.22 -4.03 8.28
N PRO A 457 -1.30 -3.22 8.27
CA PRO A 457 -2.65 -3.72 8.02
C PRO A 457 -2.79 -4.40 6.64
N TYR A 458 -2.12 -3.87 5.61
CA TYR A 458 -2.12 -4.42 4.27
C TYR A 458 -1.32 -5.71 4.18
N PHE A 459 -0.15 -5.77 4.84
CA PHE A 459 0.65 -7.00 4.93
C PHE A 459 -0.04 -8.09 5.74
N VAL A 460 -0.79 -7.76 6.79
CA VAL A 460 -1.62 -8.73 7.53
C VAL A 460 -2.66 -9.33 6.60
N LEU A 461 -3.40 -8.51 5.84
CA LEU A 461 -4.37 -9.00 4.87
C LEU A 461 -3.70 -9.87 3.79
N LEU A 462 -2.58 -9.41 3.22
CA LEU A 462 -1.80 -10.19 2.27
C LEU A 462 -1.39 -11.54 2.85
N HIS A 463 -0.79 -11.56 4.03
CA HIS A 463 -0.31 -12.79 4.66
C HIS A 463 -1.44 -13.78 4.93
N LEU A 464 -2.61 -13.32 5.37
CA LEU A 464 -3.80 -14.17 5.55
C LEU A 464 -4.22 -14.83 4.23
N LEU A 465 -4.33 -14.04 3.16
CA LEU A 465 -4.79 -14.50 1.85
C LEU A 465 -3.75 -15.39 1.16
N GLN A 466 -2.50 -14.95 1.16
CA GLN A 466 -1.35 -15.64 0.59
C GLN A 466 -1.12 -16.99 1.28
N ARG A 467 -1.11 -17.03 2.62
CA ARG A 467 -0.91 -18.28 3.39
C ARG A 467 -2.01 -19.29 3.09
N ARG A 468 -3.26 -18.82 2.98
CA ARG A 468 -4.40 -19.66 2.60
C ARG A 468 -4.26 -20.22 1.18
N GLY A 469 -3.80 -19.41 0.23
CA GLY A 469 -3.53 -19.85 -1.14
C GLY A 469 -2.38 -20.85 -1.22
N MET A 470 -1.28 -20.59 -0.51
CA MET A 470 -0.13 -21.49 -0.43
C MET A 470 -0.50 -22.85 0.18
N ASP A 471 -1.29 -22.88 1.26
CA ASP A 471 -1.76 -24.14 1.87
C ASP A 471 -2.63 -24.95 0.90
N LEU A 472 -3.45 -24.29 0.08
CA LEU A 472 -4.24 -24.95 -0.95
C LEU A 472 -3.34 -25.54 -2.04
N VAL A 473 -2.36 -24.78 -2.54
CA VAL A 473 -1.39 -25.29 -3.52
C VAL A 473 -0.60 -26.47 -2.94
N ARG A 474 -0.16 -26.38 -1.67
CA ARG A 474 0.55 -27.46 -0.98
C ARG A 474 -0.31 -28.72 -0.89
N GLN A 475 -1.58 -28.60 -0.52
CA GLN A 475 -2.52 -29.72 -0.41
C GLN A 475 -2.81 -30.41 -1.75
N GLU A 476 -3.00 -29.64 -2.82
CA GLU A 476 -3.40 -30.20 -4.12
C GLU A 476 -2.20 -30.74 -4.91
N THR A 477 -0.99 -30.18 -4.71
CA THR A 477 0.20 -30.56 -5.49
C THR A 477 1.16 -31.50 -4.75
N GLY A 478 1.08 -31.55 -3.41
CA GLY A 478 2.06 -32.22 -2.57
C GLY A 478 3.44 -31.56 -2.57
N SER A 479 3.63 -30.38 -3.20
CA SER A 479 4.95 -29.77 -3.41
C SER A 479 5.15 -28.49 -2.61
N ALA A 480 6.19 -28.48 -1.76
CA ALA A 480 6.60 -27.31 -1.00
C ALA A 480 7.16 -26.23 -1.92
N ALA A 481 7.95 -26.62 -2.92
CA ALA A 481 8.46 -25.70 -3.94
C ALA A 481 7.33 -25.01 -4.72
N ALA A 482 6.27 -25.74 -5.09
CA ALA A 482 5.12 -25.14 -5.76
C ALA A 482 4.41 -24.09 -4.89
N ALA A 483 4.16 -24.41 -3.60
CA ALA A 483 3.58 -23.47 -2.65
C ALA A 483 4.49 -22.25 -2.40
N ALA A 484 5.81 -22.46 -2.30
CA ALA A 484 6.77 -21.39 -2.10
C ALA A 484 6.85 -20.43 -3.30
N VAL A 485 6.90 -20.96 -4.53
CA VAL A 485 6.85 -20.16 -5.76
C VAL A 485 5.55 -19.37 -5.86
N PHE A 486 4.42 -20.01 -5.54
CA PHE A 486 3.13 -19.34 -5.50
C PHE A 486 3.13 -18.15 -4.53
N GLY A 487 3.63 -18.37 -3.31
CA GLY A 487 3.80 -17.32 -2.31
C GLY A 487 4.70 -16.18 -2.79
N ALA A 488 5.92 -16.51 -3.22
CA ALA A 488 6.91 -15.51 -3.64
C ALA A 488 6.41 -14.61 -4.78
N ILE A 489 5.68 -15.16 -5.76
CA ILE A 489 5.07 -14.38 -6.85
C ILE A 489 4.04 -13.37 -6.32
N LEU A 490 3.14 -13.79 -5.42
CA LEU A 490 2.12 -12.90 -4.86
C LEU A 490 2.73 -11.78 -4.01
N LEU A 491 3.75 -12.10 -3.20
CA LEU A 491 4.46 -11.08 -2.41
C LEU A 491 5.23 -10.10 -3.30
N THR A 492 5.89 -10.61 -4.34
CA THR A 492 6.61 -9.79 -5.33
C THR A 492 5.68 -8.80 -6.01
N GLY A 493 4.56 -9.29 -6.55
CA GLY A 493 3.56 -8.46 -7.20
C GLY A 493 3.00 -7.39 -6.25
N PHE A 494 2.63 -7.78 -5.03
CA PHE A 494 2.15 -6.84 -4.02
C PHE A 494 3.18 -5.75 -3.71
N CYS A 495 4.42 -6.12 -3.40
CA CYS A 495 5.50 -5.18 -3.08
C CYS A 495 5.74 -4.19 -4.22
N LEU A 496 5.75 -4.65 -5.47
CA LEU A 496 5.93 -3.77 -6.62
C LEU A 496 4.75 -2.82 -6.84
N VAL A 497 3.52 -3.20 -6.45
CA VAL A 497 2.37 -2.28 -6.49
C VAL A 497 2.56 -1.14 -5.48
N ILE A 498 2.92 -1.47 -4.23
CA ILE A 498 2.92 -0.52 -3.11
C ILE A 498 4.18 0.34 -3.01
N PHE A 499 5.37 -0.24 -3.23
CA PHE A 499 6.61 0.46 -2.95
C PHE A 499 7.02 1.39 -4.11
N PRO A 500 7.45 2.62 -3.81
CA PRO A 500 7.92 3.55 -4.83
C PRO A 500 9.24 3.12 -5.47
N VAL A 501 9.38 3.40 -6.77
CA VAL A 501 10.64 3.19 -7.49
C VAL A 501 11.61 4.33 -7.21
N THR A 502 12.85 4.02 -6.79
CA THR A 502 13.93 4.98 -6.50
C THR A 502 15.03 5.00 -7.55
#